data_AF-A0A928TT72-F1
#
_entry.id   AF-A0A928TT72-F1
#
_cell.length_a   1.000
_cell.length_b   1.000
_cell.length_c   1.000
_cell.angle_alpha   90.00
_cell.angle_beta   90.00
_cell.angle_gamma   90.00
#
_symmetry.space_group_name_H-M   'P 1'
#
loop_
_entity.id
_entity.type
_entity.pdbx_description
1 polymer ?
#
loop_
_entity_poly.entity_id
_entity_poly.type
_entity_poly.pdbx_seq_one_letter_code
_entity_poly.pdbx_strand_id
1 'polypeptide(L)' 'MSKKENDDMGMDILSETENFAVWRSPDEDGFLYHIELGSITLHLAADEYEELILLLSGTSE' A
#
# COMPACT_ATOMS: atom_id res chain seq x y z
N MET A 1 1.70 13.50 -10.53
CA MET A 1 2.94 13.80 -9.78
C MET A 1 4.04 12.92 -10.36
N SER A 2 5.26 13.43 -10.55
CA SER A 2 6.33 12.67 -11.20
C SER A 2 6.94 11.68 -10.20
N LYS A 3 7.20 10.44 -10.66
CA LYS A 3 7.82 9.32 -9.91
C LYS A 3 9.13 9.64 -9.16
N LYS A 4 9.68 10.84 -9.35
CA LYS A 4 10.93 11.33 -8.78
C LYS A 4 10.78 12.03 -7.42
N GLU A 5 9.58 12.50 -7.06
CA GLU A 5 9.35 13.24 -5.80
C GLU A 5 9.03 12.33 -4.60
N ASN A 6 8.62 11.09 -4.85
CA ASN A 6 8.30 10.11 -3.80
C ASN A 6 9.52 9.58 -3.04
N ASP A 7 10.67 9.54 -3.71
CA ASP A 7 11.90 8.91 -3.20
C ASP A 7 12.51 9.69 -2.01
N ASP A 8 12.34 11.02 -1.99
CA ASP A 8 12.87 11.89 -0.92
C ASP A 8 12.04 11.82 0.38
N MET A 9 10.80 11.34 0.31
CA MET A 9 9.91 11.15 1.48
C MET A 9 9.80 9.67 1.91
N GLY A 10 10.53 8.76 1.24
CA GLY A 10 10.49 7.33 1.51
C GLY A 10 9.20 6.63 1.07
N MET A 11 8.36 7.30 0.26
CA MET A 11 7.10 6.73 -0.22
C MET A 11 7.35 5.87 -1.48
N ASP A 12 6.75 4.69 -1.53
CA ASP A 12 6.91 3.76 -2.66
C ASP A 12 5.54 3.35 -3.21
N ILE A 13 5.28 3.66 -4.49
CA ILE A 13 4.05 3.26 -5.19
C ILE A 13 4.22 1.86 -5.72
N LEU A 14 3.43 0.92 -5.19
CA LEU A 14 3.48 -0.49 -5.54
C LEU A 14 2.63 -0.79 -6.79
N SER A 15 1.45 -0.18 -6.88
CA SER A 15 0.56 -0.32 -8.02
C SER A 15 -0.45 0.82 -8.07
N GLU A 16 -0.85 1.26 -9.26
CA GLU A 16 -1.86 2.29 -9.44
C GLU A 16 -2.70 2.02 -10.70
N THR A 17 -3.94 2.49 -10.65
CA THR A 17 -4.89 2.53 -11.76
C THR A 17 -5.50 3.93 -11.80
N GLU A 18 -6.52 4.15 -12.63
CA GLU A 18 -7.21 5.46 -12.69
C GLU A 18 -7.89 5.86 -11.37
N ASN A 19 -8.42 4.91 -10.60
CA ASN A 19 -9.22 5.21 -9.39
C ASN A 19 -8.70 4.55 -8.11
N PHE A 20 -7.65 3.73 -8.23
CA PHE A 20 -7.14 2.91 -7.13
C PHE A 20 -5.63 2.98 -7.10
N ALA A 21 -5.05 3.03 -5.90
CA ALA A 21 -3.61 2.98 -5.73
C ALA A 21 -3.24 2.19 -4.47
N VAL A 22 -2.08 1.56 -4.52
CA VAL A 22 -1.41 0.97 -3.36
C VAL A 22 -0.01 1.55 -3.29
N TRP A 23 0.30 2.16 -2.14
CA TRP A 23 1.62 2.70 -1.85
C TRP A 23 1.98 2.44 -0.38
N ARG A 24 3.25 2.61 -0.03
CA ARG A 24 3.72 2.43 1.35
C ARG A 24 4.64 3.57 1.77
N SER A 25 4.67 3.84 3.07
CA SER A 25 5.62 4.75 3.70
C SER A 25 6.35 4.06 4.86
N PRO A 26 7.54 4.53 5.27
CA PRO A 26 8.23 4.01 6.44
C PRO A 26 7.42 4.32 7.71
N ASP A 27 7.42 3.39 8.65
CA ASP A 27 6.82 3.50 9.99
C ASP A 27 7.79 2.99 11.07
N GLU A 28 7.51 3.17 12.37
CA GLU A 28 8.45 2.89 13.47
C GLU A 28 9.01 1.46 13.43
N ASP A 29 8.19 0.48 13.02
CA ASP A 29 8.51 -0.94 12.99
C ASP A 29 8.63 -1.53 11.56
N GLY A 30 8.56 -0.71 10.51
CA GLY A 30 8.64 -1.19 9.13
C GLY A 30 7.98 -0.28 8.11
N PHE A 31 6.90 -0.76 7.48
CA PHE A 31 6.12 -0.01 6.49
C PHE A 31 4.65 0.02 6.87
N LEU A 32 4.02 1.18 6.65
CA LEU A 32 2.58 1.33 6.62
C LEU A 32 2.09 1.31 5.17
N TYR A 33 1.14 0.44 4.87
CA TYR A 33 0.56 0.30 3.53
C TYR A 33 -0.74 1.11 3.45
N HIS A 34 -0.89 1.83 2.34
CA HIS A 34 -2.02 2.68 2.00
C HIS A 34 -2.72 2.10 0.77
N ILE A 35 -3.96 1.64 0.94
CA ILE A 35 -4.81 1.19 -0.17
C ILE A 35 -5.90 2.24 -0.39
N GLU A 36 -5.79 2.98 -1.49
CA GLU A 36 -6.74 4.01 -1.90
C GLU A 36 -7.85 3.40 -2.77
N LEU A 37 -9.08 3.52 -2.29
CA LEU A 37 -10.32 3.01 -2.90
C LEU A 37 -11.26 4.15 -3.31
N GLY A 38 -10.69 5.18 -3.94
CA GLY A 38 -11.40 6.40 -4.30
C GLY A 38 -11.71 7.28 -3.08
N SER A 39 -12.85 7.05 -2.43
CA SER A 39 -13.29 7.86 -1.28
C SER A 39 -12.85 7.33 0.09
N ILE A 40 -12.20 6.17 0.12
CA ILE A 40 -11.77 5.48 1.33
C ILE A 40 -10.29 5.11 1.16
N THR A 41 -9.49 5.33 2.21
CA THR A 41 -8.12 4.83 2.28
C THR A 41 -8.01 3.90 3.48
N LEU A 42 -7.46 2.70 3.25
CA LEU A 42 -7.10 1.78 4.32
C LEU A 42 -5.63 1.96 4.68
N HIS A 43 -5.35 2.05 5.98
CA HIS A 43 -4.00 2.01 6.54
C HIS A 43 -3.80 0.67 7.21
N LEU A 44 -2.77 -0.06 6.79
CA LEU A 44 -2.50 -1.41 7.26
C LEU A 44 -1.03 -1.50 7.67
N ALA A 45 -0.78 -2.07 8.84
CA ALA A 45 0.56 -2.54 9.18
C ALA A 45 1.00 -3.63 8.19
N ALA A 46 2.30 -3.89 8.10
CA ALA A 46 2.85 -4.87 7.16
C ALA A 46 2.16 -6.25 7.26
N ASP A 47 1.99 -6.78 8.46
CA ASP A 47 1.34 -8.07 8.69
C ASP A 47 -0.14 -8.08 8.23
N GLU A 48 -0.87 -6.99 8.49
CA GLU A 48 -2.28 -6.86 8.10
C GLU A 48 -2.43 -6.77 6.56
N TYR A 49 -1.49 -6.10 5.90
CA TYR A 49 -1.44 -6.03 4.45
C TYR A 49 -1.17 -7.41 3.84
N GLU A 50 -0.19 -8.15 4.37
CA GLU A 50 0.13 -9.50 3.90
C GLU A 50 -1.06 -10.46 4.05
N GLU A 51 -1.73 -10.45 5.20
CA GLU A 51 -2.95 -11.25 5.45
C GLU A 51 -4.10 -10.85 4.51
N LEU A 52 -4.27 -9.56 4.22
CA LEU A 52 -5.29 -9.09 3.27
C LEU A 52 -4.99 -9.60 1.85
N ILE A 53 -3.73 -9.54 1.41
CA ILE A 53 -3.34 -10.05 0.08
C ILE A 53 -3.53 -11.57 0.01
N LEU A 54 -3.19 -12.29 1.07
CA LEU A 54 -3.45 -13.73 1.17
C LEU A 54 -4.94 -14.02 1.00
N LEU A 55 -5.80 -13.33 1.78
CA LEU A 55 -7.26 -13.45 1.69
C LEU A 55 -7.79 -13.19 0.27
N LEU A 56 -7.33 -12.12 -0.38
CA LEU A 56 -7.77 -11.74 -1.73
C LEU A 56 -7.23 -12.66 -2.83
N SER A 57 -6.06 -13.24 -2.63
CA SER A 57 -5.46 -14.18 -3.60
C SER A 57 -6.27 -15.47 -3.75
N GLY A 58 -7.15 -15.78 -2.78
CA GLY A 58 -7.92 -17.02 -2.77
C GLY A 58 -7.07 -18.27 -2.58
N THR A 59 -5.80 -18.11 -2.18
CA THR A 59 -4.93 -19.23 -1.85
C THR A 59 -5.31 -19.73 -0.46
N SER A 60 -6.01 -20.86 -0.42
CA SER A 60 -6.11 -21.67 0.80
C SER A 60 -4.80 -22.46 0.97
N GLU A 61 -4.19 -22.43 2.15
CA GLU A 61 -3.09 -23.34 2.49
C GLU A 61 -3.46 -24.83 2.31
#